data_AF-A0A850QX01-F1
#
_entry.id   AF-A0A850QX01-F1
#
_cell.length_a   1.000
_cell.length_b   1.000
_cell.length_c   1.000
_cell.angle_alpha   90.00
_cell.angle_beta   90.00
_cell.angle_gamma   90.00
#
_symmetry.space_group_name_H-M   'P 1'
#
loop_
_entity.id
_entity.type
_entity.pdbx_description
1 polymer ?
#
loop_
_entity_poly.entity_id
_entity_poly.type
_entity_poly.pdbx_seq_one_letter_code
_entity_poly.pdbx_strand_id
1 'polypeptide(L)' 'KSGHALNNKLLRAVLADQEAYEWTTFEDEKEVPVTFAQPGMVLA' A
#
# COMPACT_ATOMS: atom_id res chain seq x y z
N LYS A 1 0.32 4.13 -20.72
CA LYS A 1 0.35 5.53 -20.25
C LYS A 1 -0.80 5.76 -19.27
N SER A 2 -0.66 5.33 -18.02
CA SER A 2 -1.64 5.68 -16.98
C SER A 2 -1.31 7.07 -16.45
N GLY A 3 -2.33 7.93 -16.33
CA GLY A 3 -2.21 9.27 -15.75
C GLY A 3 -3.03 9.39 -14.46
N HIS A 4 -3.00 10.55 -13.83
CA HIS A 4 -3.69 10.78 -12.54
C HIS A 4 -5.15 10.33 -12.55
N ALA A 5 -5.89 10.61 -13.64
CA ALA A 5 -7.29 10.24 -13.76
C ALA A 5 -7.49 8.71 -13.73
N LEU A 6 -6.67 7.97 -14.47
CA LEU A 6 -6.79 6.51 -14.53
C LEU A 6 -6.33 5.85 -13.22
N ASN A 7 -5.26 6.38 -12.59
CA ASN A 7 -4.80 5.92 -11.28
C ASN A 7 -5.87 6.13 -10.20
N ASN A 8 -6.55 7.28 -10.18
CA ASN A 8 -7.62 7.53 -9.22
C ASN A 8 -8.81 6.59 -9.44
N LYS A 9 -9.19 6.35 -10.71
CA LYS A 9 -10.27 5.40 -11.04
C LYS A 9 -9.95 3.99 -10.52
N LEU A 10 -8.71 3.55 -10.66
CA LEU A 10 -8.25 2.25 -10.13
C LEU A 10 -8.37 2.20 -8.60
N LEU A 11 -7.82 3.19 -7.88
CA LEU A 11 -7.89 3.22 -6.41
C LEU A 11 -9.34 3.20 -5.92
N ARG A 12 -10.23 3.97 -6.56
CA ARG A 12 -11.65 3.99 -6.20
C ARG A 12 -12.34 2.65 -6.47
N ALA A 13 -11.95 1.94 -7.53
CA ALA A 13 -12.51 0.62 -7.82
C ALA A 13 -12.10 -0.41 -6.76
N VAL A 14 -10.81 -0.45 -6.39
CA VAL A 14 -10.32 -1.35 -5.33
C VAL A 14 -11.01 -1.07 -3.99
N LEU A 15 -11.13 0.20 -3.60
CA LEU A 15 -11.77 0.57 -2.33
C LEU A 15 -13.29 0.34 -2.31
N ALA A 16 -13.94 0.25 -3.49
CA ALA A 16 -15.37 -0.05 -3.58
C ALA A 16 -15.65 -1.56 -3.46
N ASP A 17 -14.67 -2.40 -3.77
CA ASP A 17 -14.76 -3.86 -3.70
C ASP A 17 -14.07 -4.36 -2.42
N GLN A 18 -14.85 -4.53 -1.35
CA GLN A 18 -14.32 -4.96 -0.04
C GLN A 18 -13.78 -6.40 -0.04
N GLU A 19 -14.10 -7.22 -1.04
CA GLU A 19 -13.52 -8.56 -1.17
C GLU A 19 -12.13 -8.52 -1.84
N ALA A 20 -11.77 -7.39 -2.46
CA ALA A 20 -10.49 -7.20 -3.14
C ALA A 20 -9.35 -6.76 -2.21
N TYR A 21 -9.63 -6.46 -0.93
CA TYR A 21 -8.60 -6.12 0.05
C TYR A 21 -9.03 -6.43 1.49
N GLU A 22 -8.06 -6.47 2.38
CA GLU A 22 -8.30 -6.55 3.83
C GLU A 22 -7.42 -5.54 4.58
N TRP A 23 -7.87 -5.14 5.76
CA TRP A 23 -7.04 -4.44 6.72
C TRP A 23 -6.32 -5.46 7.58
N THR A 24 -5.01 -5.28 7.75
CA THR A 24 -4.20 -6.13 8.61
C THR A 24 -3.25 -5.30 9.45
N THR A 25 -2.92 -5.82 10.62
CA THR A 25 -1.93 -5.26 11.55
C THR A 25 -0.98 -6.36 11.97
N PHE A 26 0.29 -6.03 12.13
CA PHE A 26 1.32 -6.95 12.60
C PHE A 26 1.78 -6.48 13.99
N GLU A 27 1.70 -7.37 14.99
CA GLU A 27 2.08 -7.05 16.37
C GLU A 27 3.61 -7.10 16.55
N ASP A 28 4.29 -7.98 15.81
CA ASP A 28 5.75 -8.06 15.75
C ASP A 28 6.25 -7.55 14.39
N GLU A 29 7.24 -6.66 14.42
CA GLU A 29 7.89 -6.12 13.24
C GLU A 29 8.47 -7.21 12.32
N LYS A 30 8.86 -8.37 12.88
CA LYS A 30 9.37 -9.52 12.12
C LYS A 30 8.31 -10.19 11.24
N GLU A 31 7.03 -10.00 11.54
CA GLU A 31 5.92 -10.56 10.76
C GLU A 31 5.58 -9.70 9.54
N VAL A 32 6.09 -8.46 9.49
CA VAL A 32 5.84 -7.54 8.39
C VAL A 32 6.56 -8.04 7.13
N PRO A 33 5.85 -8.36 6.03
CA PRO A 33 6.47 -8.92 4.83
C PRO A 33 7.26 -7.89 4.02
N VAL A 34 7.04 -6.60 4.26
CA VAL A 34 7.71 -5.48 3.56
C VAL A 34 8.05 -4.37 4.56
N THR A 35 9.33 -4.04 4.66
CA THR A 35 9.79 -2.94 5.52
C THR A 35 9.71 -1.61 4.77
N PHE A 36 9.13 -0.59 5.41
CA PHE A 36 9.19 0.78 4.91
C PHE A 36 10.49 1.45 5.37
N ALA A 37 11.11 2.22 4.48
CA ALA A 37 12.25 3.04 4.86
C ALA A 37 11.83 4.03 5.94
N GLN A 38 12.59 4.09 7.04
CA GLN A 38 12.35 5.11 8.05
C GLN A 38 12.61 6.51 7.46
N PRO A 39 11.86 7.54 7.89
CA PRO A 39 12.11 8.91 7.46
C PRO A 39 13.58 9.28 7.68
N GLY A 40 14.30 9.65 6.61
CA GLY A 40 15.71 10.01 6.65
C GLY A 40 16.71 8.88 6.40
N MET A 41 16.25 7.65 6.13
CA MET A 41 17.11 6.57 5.67
C MET A 41 17.66 6.90 4.26
N VAL A 42 18.97 7.16 4.18
CA VAL A 42 19.70 7.27 2.90
C VAL A 42 20.25 5.89 2.57
N LEU A 43 19.74 5.27 1.51
CA LEU A 43 20.33 4.07 0.94
C LEU A 43 21.54 4.51 0.10
N ALA A 44 22.74 4.15 0.56
CA ALA A 44 24.00 4.36 -0.16
C ALA A 44 24.23 3.26 -1.20
#